data_AF-A0A7J8R404-F1
#
_entry.id   AF-A0A7J8R404-F1
#
_cell.length_a   1.000
_cell.length_b   1.000
_cell.length_c   1.000
_cell.angle_alpha   90.00
_cell.angle_beta   90.00
_cell.angle_gamma   90.00
#
_symmetry.space_group_name_H-M   'P 1'
#
loop_
_entity.id
_entity.type
_entity.pdbx_description
1 polymer ?
#
loop_
_entity_poly.entity_id
_entity_poly.type
_entity_poly.pdbx_seq_one_letter_code
_entity_poly.pdbx_strand_id
1 'polypeptide(L)'
;MKPNPEQANLIENICNCKSWDGIIRKLLPKARYIVGICTGVMKHYTAELEFYCKRLLLVSSLYACSKAFCGINVDPLCKPSDISYTFLPNMAYFEFLSVKNECDESIEMKSNDEYFELVDLVNVKVGQCYELVFSTCTGLYRYKVGNALIVSGFYNNAP
;
A
#
# COMPACT_ATOMS: atom_id res chain seq x y z
N MET A 1 -11.78 -18.89 -28.34
CA MET A 1 -12.29 -17.54 -28.69
C MET A 1 -13.22 -17.66 -29.88
N LYS A 2 -14.32 -16.89 -29.93
CA LYS A 2 -15.24 -16.83 -31.10
C LYS A 2 -15.11 -15.46 -31.77
N PRO A 3 -15.20 -15.36 -33.11
CA PRO A 3 -15.22 -14.07 -33.79
C PRO A 3 -16.41 -13.21 -33.33
N ASN A 4 -16.15 -11.94 -33.04
CA ASN A 4 -17.18 -10.94 -32.73
C ASN A 4 -16.83 -9.59 -33.39
N PRO A 5 -17.21 -9.38 -34.66
CA PRO A 5 -16.83 -8.18 -35.42
C PRO A 5 -17.47 -6.90 -34.87
N GLU A 6 -18.67 -6.96 -34.30
CA GLU A 6 -19.32 -5.78 -33.70
C GLU A 6 -18.53 -5.25 -32.50
N GLN A 7 -18.10 -6.16 -31.61
CA GLN A 7 -17.27 -5.79 -30.47
C GLN A 7 -15.89 -5.29 -30.90
N ALA A 8 -15.30 -5.87 -31.95
CA ALA A 8 -14.04 -5.41 -32.50
C ALA A 8 -14.16 -3.95 -33.01
N ASN A 9 -15.18 -3.65 -33.82
CA ASN A 9 -15.45 -2.31 -34.34
C ASN A 9 -15.70 -1.30 -33.20
N LEU A 10 -16.41 -1.70 -32.13
CA LEU A 10 -16.63 -0.85 -30.96
C LEU A 10 -15.32 -0.49 -30.27
N ILE A 11 -14.46 -1.48 -30.01
CA ILE A 11 -13.16 -1.26 -29.36
C ILE A 11 -12.26 -0.40 -30.23
N GLU A 12 -12.20 -0.67 -31.54
CA GLU A 12 -11.42 0.12 -32.50
C GLU A 12 -11.86 1.59 -32.51
N ASN A 13 -13.17 1.85 -32.56
CA ASN A 13 -13.71 3.21 -32.51
C ASN A 13 -13.36 3.94 -31.21
N ILE A 14 -13.40 3.24 -30.07
CA ILE A 14 -13.02 3.81 -28.77
C ILE A 14 -11.51 4.14 -28.74
N CYS A 15 -10.65 3.23 -29.22
CA CYS A 15 -9.20 3.39 -29.22
C CYS A 15 -8.69 4.43 -30.23
N ASN A 16 -9.42 4.67 -31.33
CA ASN A 16 -9.12 5.69 -32.33
C ASN A 16 -9.42 7.13 -31.87
N CYS A 17 -9.92 7.32 -30.64
CA CYS A 17 -10.10 8.66 -30.06
C CYS A 17 -8.75 9.39 -29.90
N LYS A 18 -8.69 10.69 -30.27
CA LYS A 18 -7.49 11.54 -30.12
C LYS A 18 -6.99 11.67 -28.68
N SER A 19 -7.88 11.53 -27.70
CA SER A 19 -7.56 11.56 -26.28
C SER A 19 -8.12 10.32 -25.58
N TRP A 20 -7.27 9.74 -24.73
CA TRP A 20 -7.57 8.56 -23.92
C TRP A 20 -8.06 8.94 -22.51
N ASP A 21 -8.45 10.19 -22.29
CA ASP A 21 -9.15 10.60 -21.07
C ASP A 21 -10.40 9.73 -20.84
N GLY A 22 -10.43 9.05 -19.69
CA GLY A 22 -11.50 8.13 -19.29
C GLY A 22 -11.62 6.87 -20.14
N ILE A 23 -10.57 6.46 -20.85
CA ILE A 23 -10.59 5.29 -21.76
C ILE A 23 -11.05 4.01 -21.06
N ILE A 24 -10.65 3.79 -19.81
CA ILE A 24 -11.01 2.57 -19.06
C ILE A 24 -12.52 2.49 -18.87
N ARG A 25 -13.17 3.62 -18.60
CA ARG A 25 -14.62 3.67 -18.44
C ARG A 25 -15.37 3.50 -19.77
N LYS A 26 -14.78 3.91 -20.89
CA LYS A 26 -15.36 3.69 -22.23
C LYS A 26 -15.29 2.21 -22.61
N LEU A 27 -14.14 1.57 -22.38
CA LEU A 27 -13.93 0.15 -22.67
C LEU A 27 -14.69 -0.77 -21.70
N LEU A 28 -14.74 -0.40 -20.42
CA LEU A 28 -15.35 -1.17 -19.35
C LEU A 28 -16.45 -0.35 -18.64
N PRO A 29 -17.60 -0.10 -19.30
CA PRO A 29 -18.64 0.78 -18.77
C PRO A 29 -19.29 0.29 -17.47
N LYS A 30 -19.15 -1.00 -17.15
CA LYS A 30 -19.66 -1.62 -15.92
C LYS A 30 -18.64 -1.62 -14.76
N ALA A 31 -17.40 -1.18 -15.00
CA ALA A 31 -16.40 -1.10 -13.95
C ALA A 31 -16.82 -0.09 -12.88
N ARG A 32 -16.65 -0.44 -11.60
CA ARG A 32 -17.02 0.41 -10.45
C ARG A 32 -15.81 1.06 -9.78
N TYR A 33 -14.71 0.33 -9.75
CA TYR A 33 -13.45 0.74 -9.15
C TYR A 33 -12.32 -0.05 -9.83
N ILE A 34 -11.09 0.40 -9.59
CA ILE A 34 -9.89 -0.25 -10.07
C ILE A 34 -9.07 -0.64 -8.85
N VAL A 35 -8.63 -1.89 -8.82
CA VAL A 35 -7.78 -2.40 -7.75
C VAL A 35 -6.33 -2.28 -8.18
N GLY A 36 -5.53 -1.59 -7.38
CA GLY A 36 -4.12 -1.39 -7.67
C GLY A 36 -3.37 -0.79 -6.48
N ILE A 37 -2.05 -0.98 -6.45
CA ILE A 37 -1.20 -0.31 -5.46
C ILE A 37 -0.99 1.13 -5.92
N CYS A 38 -1.42 2.10 -5.11
CA CYS A 38 -1.22 3.53 -5.34
C CYS A 38 -0.47 4.21 -4.17
N THR A 39 0.13 3.42 -3.29
CA THR A 39 0.96 3.88 -2.16
C THR A 39 2.46 3.75 -2.46
N GLY A 40 3.30 4.37 -1.63
CA GLY A 40 4.76 4.36 -1.79
C GLY A 40 5.18 4.93 -3.14
N VAL A 41 6.10 4.25 -3.83
CA VAL A 41 6.59 4.67 -5.16
C VAL A 41 5.50 4.71 -6.23
N MET A 42 4.40 3.98 -6.05
CA MET A 42 3.29 3.98 -7.01
C MET A 42 2.44 5.24 -6.93
N LYS A 43 2.58 6.05 -5.87
CA LYS A 43 1.85 7.31 -5.71
C LYS A 43 2.09 8.27 -6.88
N HIS A 44 3.26 8.22 -7.51
CA HIS A 44 3.60 9.04 -8.67
C HIS A 44 2.64 8.83 -9.86
N TYR A 45 2.10 7.62 -10.04
CA TYR A 45 1.21 7.29 -11.17
C TYR A 45 -0.26 7.64 -10.90
N THR A 46 -0.59 8.17 -9.72
CA THR A 46 -1.99 8.43 -9.34
C THR A 46 -2.65 9.44 -10.29
N ALA A 47 -1.90 10.44 -10.75
CA ALA A 47 -2.42 11.46 -11.67
C ALA A 47 -2.72 10.89 -13.06
N GLU A 48 -1.82 10.07 -13.61
CA GLU A 48 -2.01 9.39 -14.89
C GLU A 48 -3.14 8.37 -14.81
N LEU A 49 -3.24 7.63 -13.71
CA LEU A 49 -4.37 6.73 -13.47
C LEU A 49 -5.68 7.54 -13.44
N GLU A 50 -5.74 8.66 -12.73
CA GLU A 50 -6.95 9.49 -12.70
C GLU A 50 -7.37 9.97 -14.10
N PHE A 51 -6.42 10.32 -14.98
CA PHE A 51 -6.67 10.65 -16.38
C PHE A 51 -7.33 9.49 -17.17
N TYR A 52 -6.81 8.27 -17.08
CA TYR A 52 -7.39 7.13 -17.83
C TYR A 52 -8.67 6.57 -17.21
N CYS A 53 -8.82 6.70 -15.90
CA CYS A 53 -9.89 6.07 -15.12
C CYS A 53 -11.13 6.96 -15.03
N LYS A 54 -10.93 8.28 -14.96
CA LYS A 54 -11.96 9.34 -14.86
C LYS A 54 -13.07 9.04 -13.86
N ARG A 55 -12.87 9.49 -12.62
CA ARG A 55 -13.82 9.34 -11.48
C ARG A 55 -14.06 7.88 -11.03
N LEU A 56 -13.37 6.90 -11.58
CA LEU A 56 -13.34 5.56 -10.97
C LEU A 56 -12.46 5.60 -9.73
N LEU A 57 -12.96 5.00 -8.66
CA LEU A 57 -12.23 4.90 -7.41
C LEU A 57 -11.01 3.99 -7.58
N LEU A 58 -9.84 4.44 -7.11
CA LEU A 58 -8.64 3.63 -7.00
C LEU A 58 -8.60 3.00 -5.62
N VAL A 59 -8.68 1.67 -5.56
CA VAL A 59 -8.72 0.90 -4.32
C VAL A 59 -7.40 0.16 -4.15
N SER A 60 -6.69 0.46 -3.06
CA SER A 60 -5.56 -0.35 -2.62
C SER A 60 -5.96 -1.16 -1.41
N SER A 61 -6.12 -2.48 -1.60
CA SER A 61 -6.75 -3.33 -0.59
C SER A 61 -5.76 -4.00 0.37
N LEU A 62 -4.52 -4.22 -0.04
CA LEU A 62 -3.61 -5.15 0.62
C LEU A 62 -2.19 -4.60 0.66
N TYR A 63 -1.57 -4.73 1.83
CA TYR A 63 -0.12 -4.59 2.01
C TYR A 63 0.50 -5.97 2.26
N ALA A 64 1.38 -6.39 1.36
CA ALA A 64 2.03 -7.69 1.38
C ALA A 64 3.38 -7.65 0.67
N CYS A 65 4.21 -8.65 0.93
CA CYS A 65 5.44 -8.92 0.19
C CYS A 65 5.53 -10.42 -0.15
N SER A 66 6.58 -10.83 -0.85
CA SER A 66 6.80 -12.23 -1.23
C SER A 66 6.97 -13.19 -0.03
N LYS A 67 7.15 -12.63 1.17
CA LYS A 67 7.43 -13.39 2.40
C LYS A 67 6.26 -13.42 3.38
N ALA A 68 5.37 -12.43 3.33
CA ALA A 68 4.22 -12.33 4.24
C ALA A 68 3.10 -11.44 3.68
N PHE A 69 1.86 -11.83 3.95
CA PHE A 69 0.72 -10.92 3.89
C PHE A 69 0.68 -10.15 5.21
N CYS A 70 0.68 -8.82 5.16
CA CYS A 70 0.87 -8.01 6.37
C CYS A 70 -0.44 -7.38 6.85
N GLY A 71 -1.15 -6.67 5.98
CA GLY A 71 -2.31 -5.90 6.38
C GLY A 71 -3.26 -5.58 5.24
N ILE A 72 -4.43 -5.05 5.60
CA ILE A 72 -5.50 -4.68 4.67
C ILE A 72 -5.91 -3.22 4.88
N ASN A 73 -6.41 -2.60 3.81
CA ASN A 73 -7.07 -1.30 3.94
C ASN A 73 -8.53 -1.50 4.39
N VAL A 74 -8.82 -1.12 5.63
CA VAL A 74 -10.17 -1.22 6.22
C VAL A 74 -11.13 -0.15 5.72
N ASP A 75 -10.62 0.93 5.13
CA ASP A 75 -11.40 1.96 4.43
C ASP A 75 -11.04 1.98 2.93
N PRO A 76 -11.55 1.04 2.12
CA PRO A 76 -11.18 0.91 0.72
C PRO A 76 -11.66 2.08 -0.16
N LEU A 77 -12.52 2.96 0.37
CA LEU A 77 -13.06 4.11 -0.37
C LEU A 77 -12.32 5.42 -0.11
N CYS A 78 -11.30 5.39 0.75
CA CYS A 78 -10.48 6.57 1.04
C CYS A 78 -9.71 7.07 -0.20
N LYS A 79 -9.22 8.31 -0.12
CA LYS A 79 -8.37 8.87 -1.18
C LYS A 79 -7.02 8.15 -1.21
N PRO A 80 -6.36 8.05 -2.37
CA PRO A 80 -5.02 7.47 -2.46
C PRO A 80 -3.98 8.08 -1.51
N SER A 81 -4.15 9.34 -1.11
CA SER A 81 -3.28 10.03 -0.15
C SER A 81 -3.45 9.58 1.30
N ASP A 82 -4.60 8.99 1.63
CA ASP A 82 -5.05 8.75 3.00
C ASP A 82 -5.05 7.25 3.35
N ILE A 83 -4.58 6.40 2.42
CA ILE A 83 -4.55 4.95 2.58
C ILE A 83 -3.67 4.56 3.77
N SER A 84 -4.25 3.78 4.67
CA SER A 84 -3.58 3.11 5.77
C SER A 84 -3.88 1.61 5.72
N TYR A 85 -2.91 0.78 6.09
CA TYR A 85 -3.07 -0.68 6.10
C TYR A 85 -3.04 -1.17 7.53
N THR A 86 -4.17 -1.69 8.01
CA THR A 86 -4.27 -2.32 9.32
C THR A 86 -3.62 -3.69 9.28
N PHE A 87 -2.69 -3.94 10.18
CA PHE A 87 -1.98 -5.22 10.26
C PHE A 87 -2.91 -6.33 10.75
N LEU A 88 -2.80 -7.51 10.15
CA LEU A 88 -3.56 -8.70 10.50
C LEU A 88 -2.73 -9.57 11.46
N PRO A 89 -2.97 -9.55 12.79
CA PRO A 89 -2.05 -10.13 13.78
C PRO A 89 -1.87 -11.65 13.66
N ASN A 90 -2.77 -12.33 12.95
CA ASN A 90 -2.72 -13.77 12.72
C ASN A 90 -1.84 -14.17 11.53
N MET A 91 -1.33 -13.23 10.72
CA MET A 91 -0.56 -13.54 9.52
C MET A 91 0.93 -13.81 9.80
N ALA A 92 1.52 -13.09 10.75
CA ALA A 92 2.89 -13.23 11.20
C ALA A 92 3.03 -12.60 12.59
N TYR A 93 4.14 -12.87 13.28
CA TYR A 93 4.52 -12.06 14.44
C TYR A 93 5.20 -10.80 13.93
N PHE A 94 4.66 -9.62 14.26
CA PHE A 94 5.15 -8.34 13.78
C PHE A 94 5.84 -7.56 14.90
N GLU A 95 7.07 -7.13 14.62
CA GLU A 95 7.89 -6.27 15.47
C GLU A 95 8.27 -5.01 14.66
N PHE A 96 8.57 -3.93 15.36
CA PHE A 96 8.78 -2.63 14.76
C PHE A 96 10.06 -2.01 15.29
N LEU A 97 10.95 -1.68 14.36
CA LEU A 97 12.23 -1.06 14.65
C LEU A 97 12.09 0.46 14.55
N SER A 98 12.18 1.19 15.67
CA SER A 98 12.03 2.65 15.66
C SER A 98 13.08 3.30 14.77
N VAL A 99 12.63 4.11 13.81
CA VAL A 99 13.51 4.96 13.01
C VAL A 99 13.67 6.27 13.78
N LYS A 100 14.87 6.55 14.30
CA LYS A 100 15.18 7.86 14.89
C LYS A 100 14.99 8.91 13.78
N ASN A 101 14.07 9.85 13.95
CA ASN A 101 13.91 10.96 13.04
C ASN A 101 15.23 11.75 13.04
N GLU A 102 15.81 12.01 11.87
CA GLU A 102 16.97 12.91 11.71
C GLU A 102 16.67 14.38 12.11
N CYS A 103 15.51 14.65 12.71
CA CYS A 103 15.06 15.97 13.13
C CYS A 103 15.48 16.34 14.57
N ASP A 104 16.04 15.40 15.35
CA ASP A 104 16.69 15.71 16.64
C ASP A 104 18.21 15.71 16.44
N GLU A 105 18.77 16.86 16.01
CA GLU A 105 20.21 17.16 16.01
C GLU A 105 20.78 17.33 17.43
N SER A 106 20.44 16.42 18.34
CA SER A 106 21.16 16.28 19.60
C SER A 106 21.02 14.85 20.08
N ILE A 107 21.95 14.00 19.69
CA ILE A 107 22.78 13.20 20.60
C ILE A 107 23.83 12.46 19.74
N GLU A 108 25.06 12.83 20.03
CA GLU A 108 26.35 12.21 19.72
C GLU A 108 26.32 10.75 19.19
N MET A 109 27.14 10.52 18.15
CA MET A 109 27.70 9.21 17.79
C MET A 109 28.03 8.38 19.04
N LYS A 110 27.26 7.32 19.33
CA LYS A 110 27.70 6.25 20.24
C LYS A 110 27.26 4.86 19.78
N SER A 111 28.29 4.06 19.52
CA SER A 111 28.44 2.63 19.79
C SER A 111 27.69 1.59 18.95
N ASN A 112 28.49 0.67 18.40
CA ASN A 112 28.17 -0.55 17.66
C ASN A 112 27.40 -1.64 18.46
N ASP A 113 26.58 -1.28 19.45
CA ASP A 113 25.83 -2.24 20.30
C ASP A 113 24.48 -1.67 20.80
N GLU A 114 23.83 -0.76 20.04
CA GLU A 114 22.44 -0.40 20.35
C GLU A 114 21.52 -1.53 19.86
N TYR A 115 21.09 -2.40 20.78
CA TYR A 115 19.86 -3.16 20.62
C TYR A 115 18.76 -2.14 20.32
N PHE A 116 18.44 -1.97 19.05
CA PHE A 116 17.28 -1.18 18.71
C PHE A 116 16.07 -1.82 19.40
N GLU A 117 15.37 -1.04 20.21
CA GLU A 117 14.21 -1.52 20.96
C GLU A 117 13.12 -1.89 19.95
N LEU A 118 12.98 -3.19 19.69
CA LEU A 118 11.87 -3.72 18.89
C LEU A 118 10.60 -3.53 19.69
N VAL A 119 9.63 -2.89 19.06
CA VAL A 119 8.32 -2.63 19.63
C VAL A 119 7.35 -3.65 19.08
N ASP A 120 6.60 -4.32 19.95
CA ASP A 120 5.53 -5.24 19.52
C ASP A 120 4.42 -4.48 18.79
N LEU A 121 3.69 -5.18 17.91
CA LEU A 121 2.58 -4.61 17.12
C LEU A 121 1.62 -3.70 17.91
N VAL A 122 1.24 -4.07 19.14
CA VAL A 122 0.26 -3.32 19.94
C VAL A 122 0.86 -2.10 20.66
N ASN A 123 2.19 -1.98 20.69
CA ASN A 123 2.91 -0.97 21.47
C ASN A 123 3.45 0.19 20.61
N VAL A 124 3.18 0.16 19.30
CA VAL A 124 3.58 1.24 18.37
C VAL A 124 2.85 2.56 18.71
N LYS A 125 3.46 3.69 18.36
CA LYS A 125 2.92 5.02 18.68
C LYS A 125 2.49 5.77 17.43
N VAL A 126 1.29 6.36 17.45
CA VAL A 126 0.78 7.21 16.36
C VAL A 126 1.77 8.33 16.07
N GLY A 127 2.04 8.55 14.78
CA GLY A 127 2.98 9.57 14.29
C GLY A 127 4.44 9.15 14.31
N GLN A 128 4.80 8.00 14.90
CA GLN A 128 6.17 7.49 14.84
C GLN A 128 6.43 6.66 13.58
N CYS A 129 7.68 6.69 13.13
CA CYS A 129 8.19 5.95 11.99
C CYS A 129 8.92 4.69 12.46
N TYR A 130 8.60 3.56 11.86
CA TYR A 130 9.21 2.27 12.17
C TYR A 130 9.58 1.50 10.91
N GLU A 131 10.66 0.75 10.98
CA GLU A 131 10.96 -0.29 10.02
C GLU A 131 10.27 -1.61 10.41
N LEU A 132 9.63 -2.25 9.44
CA LEU A 132 8.93 -3.51 9.67
C LEU A 132 9.90 -4.68 9.84
N VAL A 133 9.70 -5.44 10.91
CA VAL A 133 10.34 -6.73 11.19
C VAL A 133 9.24 -7.78 11.40
N PHE A 134 9.39 -8.99 10.86
CA PHE A 134 8.42 -10.05 11.14
C PHE A 134 9.04 -11.43 11.26
N SER A 135 8.32 -12.31 11.95
CA SER A 135 8.57 -13.75 11.99
C SER A 135 7.37 -14.53 11.45
N THR A 136 7.62 -15.50 10.56
CA THR A 136 6.57 -16.27 9.87
C THR A 136 6.60 -17.74 10.27
N CYS A 137 5.46 -18.44 10.11
CA CYS A 137 5.39 -19.89 10.30
C CYS A 137 6.24 -20.69 9.29
N THR A 138 6.73 -20.04 8.23
CA THR A 138 7.59 -20.63 7.20
C THR A 138 9.09 -20.55 7.54
N GLY A 139 9.44 -20.14 8.77
CA GLY A 139 10.81 -20.21 9.29
C GLY A 139 11.64 -18.94 9.09
N LEU A 140 11.00 -17.79 8.81
CA LEU A 140 11.66 -16.50 8.91
C LEU A 140 11.55 -16.02 10.36
N TYR A 141 12.68 -15.63 10.95
CA TYR A 141 12.76 -15.14 12.32
C TYR A 141 13.35 -13.74 12.30
N ARG A 142 12.62 -12.76 12.84
CA ARG A 142 13.03 -11.35 12.91
C ARG A 142 13.58 -10.83 11.59
N TYR A 143 12.92 -11.17 10.49
CA TYR A 143 13.32 -10.76 9.16
C TYR A 143 13.03 -9.26 8.98
N LYS A 144 14.07 -8.48 8.72
CA LYS A 144 13.98 -7.05 8.44
C LYS A 144 13.53 -6.83 7.00
N VAL A 145 12.39 -6.17 6.82
CA VAL A 145 11.81 -5.92 5.48
C VAL A 145 12.49 -4.77 4.76
N GLY A 146 12.92 -3.75 5.51
CA GLY A 146 13.49 -2.51 4.96
C GLY A 146 12.45 -1.47 4.54
N ASN A 147 11.16 -1.69 4.86
CA ASN A 147 10.10 -0.72 4.62
C ASN A 147 9.89 0.14 5.87
N ALA A 148 9.98 1.46 5.72
CA ALA A 148 9.59 2.43 6.73
C ALA A 148 8.07 2.70 6.68
N LEU A 149 7.41 2.65 7.83
CA LEU A 149 5.98 2.80 8.02
C LEU A 149 5.73 3.87 9.09
N ILE A 150 4.74 4.73 8.85
CA ILE A 150 4.27 5.70 9.85
C ILE A 150 2.94 5.19 10.40
N VAL A 151 2.81 5.13 11.72
CA VAL A 151 1.55 4.74 12.37
C VAL A 151 0.56 5.90 12.24
N SER A 152 -0.50 5.70 11.46
CA SER A 152 -1.54 6.73 11.24
C SER A 152 -2.69 6.66 12.25
N GLY A 153 -2.87 5.54 12.93
CA GLY A 153 -3.94 5.33 13.89
C GLY A 153 -4.07 3.87 14.29
N PHE A 154 -5.25 3.50 14.81
CA PHE A 154 -5.60 2.14 15.16
C PHE A 154 -7.03 1.83 14.72
N TYR A 155 -7.24 0.63 14.17
CA TYR A 155 -8.55 0.03 13.97
C TYR A 155 -8.82 -0.94 15.13
N ASN A 156 -9.66 -0.51 16.07
CA ASN A 156 -9.75 -1.12 17.40
C ASN A 156 -8.37 -1.10 18.11
N ASN A 157 -7.74 -2.26 18.30
CA ASN A 157 -6.43 -2.39 18.95
C ASN A 157 -5.30 -2.72 17.95
N ALA A 158 -5.59 -2.84 16.66
CA ALA A 158 -4.59 -3.12 15.63
C ALA A 158 -4.16 -1.81 14.95
N PRO A 159 -2.85 -1.54 14.84
CA PRO A 159 -2.36 -0.37 14.11
C PRO A 159 -2.58 -0.51 12.60
#